data_AF-A0A7W7TXE0-F1
#
_entry.id   AF-A0A7W7TXE0-F1
#
_cell.length_a   1.000
_cell.length_b   1.000
_cell.length_c   1.000
_cell.angle_alpha   90.00
_cell.angle_beta   90.00
_cell.angle_gamma   90.00
#
_symmetry.space_group_name_H-M   'P 1'
#
loop_
_entity.id
_entity.type
_entity.pdbx_description
1 polymer ?
#
loop_
_entity_poly.entity_id
_entity_poly.type
_entity_poly.pdbx_seq_one_letter_code
_entity_poly.pdbx_strand_id
1 'polypeptide(L)'
;MTSSPAGQDRPDDPFAEIGDPVLAVADKRRGLVAVAGAHEYDEAKTVGVFHVTDRARRRLLLHSQHPVNAMAFHPTLPLLAVGSGEYDGGYYFEGELLLLHLKTGTALSLIEHHLGRQVLGLEWLNGQDLRVLMAPPDDWKDGQAHEEGHIAVVRRADWTAVEAKSLTGSDLAGPRVPAPRPDHREAARQAVTRLTAPRTRRHHTSRAHG
;
A
#
# COMPACT_ATOMS: atom_id res chain seq x y z
N MET A 1 27.88 13.62 -24.60
CA MET A 1 26.54 13.18 -25.04
C MET A 1 26.46 11.68 -24.79
N THR A 2 26.04 11.28 -23.61
CA THR A 2 25.83 9.88 -23.24
C THR A 2 24.33 9.63 -23.30
N SER A 3 23.91 8.92 -24.34
CA SER A 3 22.54 8.49 -24.59
C SER A 3 22.12 7.46 -23.54
N SER A 4 21.11 7.79 -22.75
CA SER A 4 20.38 6.83 -21.92
C SER A 4 19.68 5.81 -22.83
N PRO A 5 19.66 4.50 -22.50
CA PRO A 5 18.86 3.56 -23.25
C PRO A 5 17.39 3.80 -22.91
N ALA A 6 16.60 4.14 -23.93
CA ALA A 6 15.16 4.23 -23.87
C ALA A 6 14.60 2.95 -23.21
N GLY A 7 13.74 3.15 -22.21
CA GLY A 7 12.97 2.08 -21.60
C GLY A 7 12.24 1.33 -22.70
N GLN A 8 12.55 0.05 -22.85
CA GLN A 8 11.73 -0.84 -23.65
C GLN A 8 10.39 -0.94 -22.93
N ASP A 9 9.42 -0.17 -23.40
CA ASP A 9 8.01 -0.49 -23.19
C ASP A 9 7.81 -1.91 -23.68
N ARG A 10 7.75 -2.84 -22.73
CA ARG A 10 7.40 -4.22 -23.01
C ARG A 10 5.88 -4.17 -23.24
N PRO A 11 5.37 -4.49 -24.43
CA PRO A 11 3.95 -4.32 -24.76
C PRO A 11 2.97 -5.16 -23.91
N ASP A 12 3.49 -5.95 -22.95
CA ASP A 12 2.75 -6.76 -21.98
C ASP A 12 3.20 -6.52 -20.52
N ASP A 13 3.79 -5.38 -20.15
CA ASP A 13 4.11 -5.12 -18.73
C ASP A 13 2.81 -4.83 -17.95
N PRO A 14 2.35 -5.75 -17.07
CA PRO A 14 1.13 -5.52 -16.31
C PRO A 14 1.26 -4.33 -15.34
N PHE A 15 2.48 -3.89 -15.03
CA PHE A 15 2.75 -2.80 -14.09
C PHE A 15 2.86 -1.43 -14.76
N ALA A 16 2.78 -1.31 -16.08
CA ALA A 16 3.00 -0.03 -16.78
C ALA A 16 2.13 1.12 -16.22
N GLU A 17 0.85 0.85 -15.91
CA GLU A 17 -0.08 1.87 -15.43
C GLU A 17 0.19 2.36 -13.99
N ILE A 18 0.93 1.60 -13.17
CA ILE A 18 1.31 2.07 -11.83
C ILE A 18 2.58 2.94 -11.86
N GLY A 19 3.34 2.93 -12.96
CA GLY A 19 4.65 3.59 -13.03
C GLY A 19 5.72 2.87 -12.21
N ASP A 20 6.65 3.65 -11.66
CA ASP A 20 7.77 3.17 -10.86
C ASP A 20 7.30 2.59 -9.51
N PRO A 21 7.56 1.30 -9.20
CA PRO A 21 7.14 0.70 -7.93
C PRO A 21 7.79 1.38 -6.71
N VAL A 22 6.95 1.78 -5.76
CA VAL A 22 7.36 2.43 -4.50
C VAL A 22 7.10 1.53 -3.30
N LEU A 23 5.98 0.82 -3.28
CA LEU A 23 5.63 -0.11 -2.21
C LEU A 23 4.98 -1.35 -2.81
N ALA A 24 5.32 -2.55 -2.33
CA ALA A 24 4.71 -3.79 -2.76
C ALA A 24 4.41 -4.71 -1.58
N VAL A 25 3.18 -5.20 -1.49
CA VAL A 25 2.75 -6.17 -0.47
C VAL A 25 2.10 -7.39 -1.13
N ALA A 26 2.41 -8.58 -0.62
CA ALA A 26 1.93 -9.84 -1.19
C ALA A 26 0.93 -10.53 -0.27
N ASP A 27 -0.16 -11.02 -0.82
CA ASP A 27 -1.03 -12.02 -0.21
C ASP A 27 -0.82 -13.35 -0.92
N LYS A 28 0.12 -14.13 -0.37
CA LYS A 28 0.48 -15.45 -0.91
C LYS A 28 -0.69 -16.43 -0.90
N ARG A 29 -1.63 -16.28 0.04
CA ARG A 29 -2.77 -17.20 0.18
C ARG A 29 -3.75 -17.05 -0.98
N ARG A 30 -3.97 -15.81 -1.44
CA ARG A 30 -4.84 -15.52 -2.58
C ARG A 30 -4.08 -15.38 -3.90
N GLY A 31 -2.75 -15.52 -3.90
CA GLY A 31 -1.93 -15.26 -5.06
C GLY A 31 -2.07 -13.81 -5.55
N LEU A 32 -2.20 -12.85 -4.62
CA LEU A 32 -2.33 -11.43 -4.95
C LEU A 32 -1.07 -10.66 -4.57
N VAL A 33 -0.82 -9.58 -5.30
CA VAL A 33 0.16 -8.55 -4.95
C VAL A 33 -0.48 -7.19 -5.15
N ALA A 34 -0.37 -6.31 -4.17
CA ALA A 34 -0.69 -4.90 -4.33
C ALA A 34 0.61 -4.11 -4.47
N VAL A 35 0.65 -3.18 -5.42
CA VAL A 35 1.82 -2.35 -5.68
C VAL A 35 1.36 -0.90 -5.81
N ALA A 36 1.94 -0.02 -4.99
CA ALA A 36 1.85 1.41 -5.18
C ALA A 36 3.00 1.86 -6.07
N GLY A 37 2.72 2.72 -7.04
CA GLY A 37 3.73 3.25 -7.95
C GLY A 37 3.56 4.75 -8.20
N ALA A 38 4.66 5.34 -8.65
CA ALA A 38 4.84 6.76 -8.91
C ALA A 38 5.14 6.98 -10.39
N HIS A 39 4.62 8.04 -10.99
CA HIS A 39 5.01 8.45 -12.34
C HIS A 39 6.13 9.48 -12.27
N GLU A 40 6.82 9.74 -13.39
CA GLU A 40 8.04 10.59 -13.46
C GLU A 40 7.90 11.98 -12.78
N TYR A 41 6.67 12.47 -12.64
CA TYR A 41 6.32 13.76 -12.03
C TYR A 41 5.21 13.64 -10.97
N ASP A 42 4.83 12.43 -10.58
CA ASP A 42 3.76 12.18 -9.61
C ASP A 42 4.28 11.34 -8.45
N GLU A 43 3.68 11.53 -7.30
CA GLU A 43 4.00 10.73 -6.13
C GLU A 43 3.33 9.35 -6.23
N ALA A 44 3.54 8.49 -5.22
CA ALA A 44 3.06 7.13 -5.21
C ALA A 44 1.53 7.02 -4.99
N LYS A 45 0.72 7.71 -5.82
CA LYS A 45 -0.73 7.84 -5.66
C LYS A 45 -1.53 6.72 -6.31
N THR A 46 -0.89 5.92 -7.17
CA THR A 46 -1.57 4.84 -7.90
C THR A 46 -1.27 3.48 -7.28
N VAL A 47 -2.32 2.73 -6.94
CA VAL A 47 -2.24 1.36 -6.42
C VAL A 47 -2.83 0.39 -7.43
N GLY A 48 -2.01 -0.54 -7.91
CA GLY A 48 -2.45 -1.69 -8.69
C GLY A 48 -2.57 -2.94 -7.82
N VAL A 49 -3.66 -3.70 -7.98
CA VAL A 49 -3.77 -5.06 -7.43
C VAL A 49 -3.67 -6.07 -8.55
N PHE A 50 -2.82 -7.06 -8.38
CA PHE A 50 -2.46 -8.06 -9.39
C PHE A 50 -2.71 -9.46 -8.87
N HIS A 51 -3.25 -10.31 -9.71
CA HIS A 51 -3.24 -11.76 -9.50
C HIS A 51 -1.97 -12.34 -10.11
N VAL A 52 -1.26 -13.13 -9.33
CA VAL A 52 0.03 -13.72 -9.67
C VAL A 52 -0.11 -15.24 -9.62
N THR A 53 -0.15 -15.85 -10.79
CA THR A 53 0.04 -17.30 -10.97
C THR A 53 1.37 -17.53 -11.65
N ASP A 54 1.35 -17.69 -12.98
CA ASP A 54 2.54 -17.81 -13.83
C ASP A 54 3.01 -16.44 -14.34
N ARG A 55 2.08 -15.50 -14.48
CA ARG A 55 2.32 -14.09 -14.83
C ARG A 55 1.43 -13.20 -13.98
N ALA A 56 1.91 -12.00 -13.67
CA ALA A 56 1.08 -10.98 -13.05
C ALA A 56 0.00 -10.51 -14.03
N ARG A 57 -1.25 -10.43 -13.56
CA ARG A 57 -2.38 -9.87 -14.29
C ARG A 57 -3.08 -8.87 -13.40
N ARG A 58 -3.25 -7.64 -13.89
CA ARG A 58 -3.97 -6.60 -13.17
C ARG A 58 -5.42 -7.02 -12.92
N ARG A 59 -5.89 -6.74 -11.71
CA ARG A 59 -7.26 -6.96 -11.25
C ARG A 59 -7.96 -5.64 -10.99
N LEU A 60 -7.30 -4.71 -10.31
CA LEU A 60 -7.86 -3.43 -9.89
C LEU A 60 -6.80 -2.34 -9.99
N LEU A 61 -7.27 -1.11 -10.15
CA LEU A 61 -6.49 0.10 -10.04
C LEU A 61 -7.25 1.06 -9.10
N LEU A 62 -6.53 1.64 -8.14
CA LEU A 62 -7.04 2.63 -7.19
C LEU A 62 -6.13 3.85 -7.28
N HIS A 63 -6.72 5.05 -7.30
CA HIS A 63 -5.99 6.30 -7.18
C HIS A 63 -6.31 6.93 -5.82
N SER A 64 -5.26 7.21 -5.05
CA SER A 64 -5.29 7.89 -3.75
C SER A 64 -5.07 9.39 -3.96
N GLN A 65 -5.58 10.24 -3.06
CA GLN A 65 -5.34 11.68 -3.15
C GLN A 65 -3.90 12.05 -2.75
N HIS A 66 -3.30 11.24 -1.88
CA HIS A 66 -1.96 11.42 -1.34
C HIS A 66 -1.04 10.23 -1.66
N PRO A 67 0.29 10.38 -1.51
CA PRO A 67 1.25 9.29 -1.66
C PRO A 67 0.90 8.12 -0.74
N VAL A 68 0.93 6.89 -1.27
CA VAL A 68 0.68 5.68 -0.49
C VAL A 68 1.94 5.28 0.28
N ASN A 69 1.81 5.22 1.60
CA ASN A 69 2.89 4.89 2.52
C ASN A 69 2.76 3.46 3.06
N ALA A 70 1.54 2.93 3.13
CA ALA A 70 1.28 1.63 3.74
C ALA A 70 0.16 0.87 3.02
N MET A 71 0.27 -0.45 2.98
CA MET A 71 -0.76 -1.33 2.45
C MET A 71 -0.80 -2.63 3.26
N ALA A 72 -1.99 -3.17 3.53
CA ALA A 72 -2.12 -4.44 4.26
C ALA A 72 -3.35 -5.24 3.81
N PHE A 73 -3.13 -6.44 3.26
CA PHE A 73 -4.21 -7.36 2.92
C PHE A 73 -4.85 -7.91 4.19
N HIS A 74 -6.18 -7.86 4.26
CA HIS A 74 -6.91 -8.44 5.38
C HIS A 74 -6.71 -9.97 5.41
N PRO A 75 -6.47 -10.58 6.59
CA PRO A 75 -6.04 -11.98 6.71
C PRO A 75 -7.05 -12.99 6.16
N THR A 76 -8.37 -12.73 6.29
CA THR A 76 -9.44 -13.65 5.85
C THR A 76 -10.38 -13.07 4.78
N LEU A 77 -10.87 -11.84 4.97
CA LEU A 77 -11.77 -11.10 4.07
C LEU A 77 -11.08 -10.49 2.83
N PRO A 78 -11.77 -10.36 1.67
CA PRO A 78 -11.22 -9.85 0.42
C PRO A 78 -11.06 -8.32 0.45
N LEU A 79 -10.27 -7.82 1.40
CA LEU A 79 -10.05 -6.40 1.65
C LEU A 79 -8.55 -6.07 1.61
N LEU A 80 -8.24 -4.86 1.19
CA LEU A 80 -6.92 -4.25 1.29
C LEU A 80 -7.08 -2.91 2.01
N ALA A 81 -6.40 -2.74 3.14
CA ALA A 81 -6.22 -1.43 3.75
C ALA A 81 -5.09 -0.71 3.03
N VAL A 82 -5.29 0.56 2.69
CA VAL A 82 -4.31 1.43 2.03
C VAL A 82 -4.21 2.71 2.85
N GLY A 83 -3.01 3.03 3.31
CA GLY A 83 -2.70 4.23 4.05
C GLY A 83 -1.89 5.17 3.19
N SER A 84 -2.35 6.41 3.07
CA SER A 84 -1.70 7.46 2.32
C SER A 84 -1.54 8.73 3.15
N GLY A 85 -0.72 9.65 2.66
CA GLY A 85 -0.58 10.97 3.24
C GLY A 85 0.82 11.55 3.14
N GLU A 86 0.91 12.83 3.42
CA GLU A 86 2.13 13.61 3.38
C GLU A 86 2.03 14.83 4.29
N TYR A 87 3.16 15.49 4.51
CA TYR A 87 3.19 16.78 5.17
C TYR A 87 2.95 17.87 4.11
N ASP A 88 2.04 18.81 4.40
CA ASP A 88 1.64 19.88 3.47
C ASP A 88 2.76 20.91 3.20
N GLY A 89 3.88 20.82 3.90
CA GLY A 89 4.99 21.77 3.82
C GLY A 89 4.82 22.99 4.74
N GLY A 90 3.76 23.03 5.55
CA GLY A 90 3.41 24.15 6.42
C GLY A 90 3.17 23.73 7.86
N TYR A 91 2.10 22.97 8.11
CA TYR A 91 1.72 22.59 9.48
C TYR A 91 1.12 21.18 9.58
N TYR A 92 0.36 20.74 8.59
CA TYR A 92 -0.49 19.55 8.73
C TYR A 92 0.11 18.31 8.06
N PHE A 93 -0.14 17.17 8.71
CA PHE A 93 0.09 15.86 8.10
C PHE A 93 -1.24 15.32 7.56
N GLU A 94 -1.51 15.55 6.28
CA GLU A 94 -2.74 15.16 5.59
C GLU A 94 -2.66 13.72 5.07
N GLY A 95 -3.81 13.07 4.85
CA GLY A 95 -3.81 11.73 4.30
C GLY A 95 -5.10 10.95 4.45
N GLU A 96 -5.11 9.73 3.93
CA GLU A 96 -6.29 8.87 3.93
C GLU A 96 -5.99 7.49 4.50
N LEU A 97 -6.97 6.92 5.20
CA LEU A 97 -7.07 5.49 5.40
C LEU A 97 -8.19 4.96 4.52
N LEU A 98 -7.83 4.30 3.42
CA LEU A 98 -8.73 3.71 2.47
C LEU A 98 -8.92 2.21 2.75
N LEU A 99 -10.15 1.72 2.64
CA LEU A 99 -10.47 0.30 2.65
C LEU A 99 -10.97 -0.10 1.26
N LEU A 100 -10.15 -0.83 0.51
CA LEU A 100 -10.47 -1.32 -0.83
C LEU A 100 -11.10 -2.71 -0.76
N HIS A 101 -12.30 -2.85 -1.31
CA HIS A 101 -13.01 -4.12 -1.42
C HIS A 101 -12.63 -4.83 -2.72
N LEU A 102 -11.83 -5.91 -2.63
CA LEU A 102 -11.16 -6.55 -3.76
C LEU A 102 -12.10 -7.24 -4.76
N LYS A 103 -13.34 -7.52 -4.36
CA LYS A 103 -14.35 -8.11 -5.26
C LYS A 103 -15.06 -7.08 -6.11
N THR A 104 -15.31 -5.89 -5.55
CA THR A 104 -16.13 -4.85 -6.20
C THR A 104 -15.28 -3.72 -6.76
N GLY A 105 -14.03 -3.57 -6.31
CA GLY A 105 -13.15 -2.46 -6.66
C GLY A 105 -13.50 -1.15 -5.94
N THR A 106 -14.48 -1.16 -5.04
CA THR A 106 -14.90 0.03 -4.29
C THR A 106 -13.91 0.33 -3.17
N ALA A 107 -13.51 1.59 -3.04
CA ALA A 107 -12.71 2.09 -1.92
C ALA A 107 -13.55 3.02 -1.04
N LEU A 108 -13.37 2.92 0.28
CA LEU A 108 -13.99 3.78 1.27
C LEU A 108 -12.92 4.52 2.07
N SER A 109 -13.03 5.83 2.20
CA SER A 109 -12.19 6.63 3.10
C SER A 109 -12.77 6.57 4.52
N LEU A 110 -11.98 6.10 5.47
CA LEU A 110 -12.45 5.81 6.83
C LEU A 110 -12.30 6.98 7.80
N ILE A 111 -11.35 7.89 7.58
CA ILE A 111 -11.09 9.03 8.48
C ILE A 111 -12.15 10.10 8.27
N GLU A 112 -12.86 10.49 9.34
CA GLU A 112 -13.96 11.46 9.30
C GLU A 112 -13.52 12.84 8.81
N HIS A 113 -12.34 13.27 9.27
CA HIS A 113 -11.84 14.61 9.05
C HIS A 113 -11.54 14.82 7.56
N HIS A 114 -11.86 16.01 7.05
CA HIS A 114 -11.75 16.32 5.63
C HIS A 114 -10.30 16.35 5.14
N LEU A 115 -9.37 16.87 5.95
CA LEU A 115 -7.91 16.77 5.69
C LEU A 115 -7.36 15.36 5.95
N GLY A 116 -8.18 14.51 6.59
CA GLY A 116 -7.76 13.22 7.10
C GLY A 116 -6.56 13.33 8.03
N ARG A 117 -5.60 12.41 7.88
CA ARG A 117 -4.34 12.38 8.65
C ARG A 117 -3.37 11.39 7.99
N GLN A 118 -2.09 11.75 7.89
CA GLN A 118 -1.10 10.88 7.26
C GLN A 118 -1.00 9.52 7.96
N VAL A 119 -1.24 8.45 7.18
CA VAL A 119 -1.00 7.07 7.62
C VAL A 119 0.42 6.68 7.24
N LEU A 120 1.19 6.19 8.21
CA LEU A 120 2.60 5.78 8.05
C LEU A 120 2.77 4.27 8.03
N GLY A 121 1.86 3.52 8.65
CA GLY A 121 1.98 2.07 8.77
C GLY A 121 0.65 1.38 9.03
N LEU A 122 0.51 0.15 8.52
CA LEU A 122 -0.69 -0.66 8.64
C LEU A 122 -0.32 -2.12 8.92
N GLU A 123 -1.01 -2.72 9.89
CA GLU A 123 -0.85 -4.13 10.23
C GLU A 123 -2.17 -4.72 10.74
N TRP A 124 -2.65 -5.79 10.08
CA TRP A 124 -3.74 -6.58 10.62
C TRP A 124 -3.22 -7.50 11.72
N LEU A 125 -3.62 -7.24 12.97
CA LEU A 125 -3.24 -8.09 14.11
C LEU A 125 -4.03 -9.39 14.13
N ASN A 126 -5.28 -9.32 13.65
CA ASN A 126 -6.17 -10.45 13.42
C ASN A 126 -7.25 -10.02 12.42
N GLY A 127 -8.33 -10.81 12.27
CA GLY A 127 -9.42 -10.51 11.33
C GLY A 127 -10.38 -9.40 11.78
N GLN A 128 -10.11 -8.72 12.89
CA GLN A 128 -10.97 -7.68 13.47
C GLN A 128 -10.18 -6.43 13.90
N ASP A 129 -8.89 -6.59 14.20
CA ASP A 129 -8.06 -5.52 14.72
C ASP A 129 -7.03 -5.06 13.68
N LEU A 130 -7.14 -3.80 13.27
CA LEU A 130 -6.19 -3.12 12.40
C LEU A 130 -5.36 -2.16 13.25
N ARG A 131 -4.06 -2.42 13.36
CA ARG A 131 -3.09 -1.47 13.89
C ARG A 131 -2.77 -0.45 12.82
N VAL A 132 -2.86 0.83 13.19
CA VAL A 132 -2.58 1.98 12.33
C VAL A 132 -1.54 2.84 13.01
N LEU A 133 -0.43 3.12 12.32
CA LEU A 133 0.54 4.12 12.73
C LEU A 133 0.25 5.41 11.97
N MET A 134 -0.07 6.48 12.68
CA MET A 134 -0.40 7.80 12.14
C MET A 134 0.74 8.79 12.41
N ALA A 135 0.98 9.74 11.52
CA ALA A 135 1.74 10.95 11.90
C ALA A 135 0.96 11.75 12.95
N PRO A 136 1.55 12.69 13.70
CA PRO A 136 0.79 13.69 14.47
C PRO A 136 -0.20 14.46 13.59
N PRO A 137 -1.23 15.13 14.14
CA PRO A 137 -2.15 15.94 13.34
C PRO A 137 -1.44 17.14 12.67
N ASP A 138 -0.50 17.74 13.39
CA ASP A 138 0.29 18.89 12.96
C ASP A 138 1.67 18.86 13.63
N ASP A 139 2.56 19.77 13.21
CA ASP A 139 3.89 19.99 13.81
C ASP A 139 3.95 21.22 14.72
N TRP A 140 2.81 21.85 15.03
CA TRP A 140 2.79 23.15 15.70
C TRP A 140 3.35 23.03 17.11
N LYS A 141 4.52 23.65 17.32
CA LYS A 141 5.31 23.55 18.57
C LYS A 141 5.68 22.12 18.94
N ASP A 142 5.71 21.21 17.97
CA ASP A 142 6.04 19.81 18.14
C ASP A 142 7.26 19.45 17.28
N GLY A 143 8.45 19.75 17.80
CA GLY A 143 9.72 19.46 17.12
C GLY A 143 10.03 17.98 16.92
N GLN A 144 9.16 17.07 17.36
CA GLN A 144 9.29 15.63 17.18
C GLN A 144 8.25 15.08 16.20
N ALA A 145 7.41 15.92 15.60
CA ALA A 145 6.31 15.45 14.75
C ALA A 145 6.76 14.73 13.47
N HIS A 146 7.96 15.06 12.98
CA HIS A 146 8.60 14.39 11.85
C HIS A 146 9.34 13.10 12.23
N GLU A 147 9.47 12.78 13.51
CA GLU A 147 10.23 11.63 14.01
C GLU A 147 9.33 10.61 14.72
N GLU A 148 8.21 11.08 15.28
CA GLU A 148 7.25 10.29 16.04
C GLU A 148 5.90 10.19 15.33
N GLY A 149 5.05 9.31 15.85
CA GLY A 149 3.69 9.06 15.37
C GLY A 149 2.85 8.42 16.47
N HIS A 150 1.60 8.08 16.18
CA HIS A 150 0.65 7.50 17.12
C HIS A 150 0.20 6.12 16.65
N ILE A 151 0.27 5.12 17.52
CA ILE A 151 -0.25 3.77 17.22
C ILE A 151 -1.66 3.62 17.78
N ALA A 152 -2.65 3.51 16.90
CA ALA A 152 -4.01 3.13 17.25
C ALA A 152 -4.30 1.69 16.84
N VAL A 153 -5.20 1.01 17.58
CA VAL A 153 -5.75 -0.28 17.18
C VAL A 153 -7.25 -0.10 16.98
N VAL A 154 -7.65 -0.10 15.71
CA VAL A 154 -9.04 0.04 15.31
C VAL A 154 -9.65 -1.35 15.25
N ARG A 155 -10.70 -1.56 16.05
CA ARG A 155 -11.46 -2.81 16.08
C ARG A 155 -12.77 -2.68 15.35
N ARG A 156 -13.09 -3.64 14.48
CA ARG A 156 -14.42 -3.82 13.86
C ARG A 156 -14.79 -5.28 13.88
N ALA A 157 -16.03 -5.57 14.25
CA ALA A 157 -16.54 -6.95 14.24
C ALA A 157 -16.64 -7.51 12.82
N ASP A 158 -17.04 -6.64 11.88
CA ASP A 158 -17.13 -6.92 10.46
C ASP A 158 -16.55 -5.74 9.67
N TRP A 159 -15.41 -5.98 9.02
CA TRP A 159 -14.75 -4.99 8.19
C TRP A 159 -15.44 -4.78 6.83
N THR A 160 -16.34 -5.65 6.41
CA THR A 160 -17.09 -5.49 5.14
C THR A 160 -18.28 -4.53 5.26
N ALA A 161 -18.73 -4.25 6.49
CA ALA A 161 -19.87 -3.39 6.78
C ALA A 161 -19.47 -2.01 7.34
N VAL A 162 -18.19 -1.66 7.27
CA VAL A 162 -17.68 -0.39 7.82
C VAL A 162 -18.16 0.77 6.96
N GLU A 163 -18.70 1.80 7.61
CA GLU A 163 -19.13 3.02 6.96
C GLU A 163 -17.94 3.94 6.64
N ALA A 164 -18.05 4.68 5.54
CA ALA A 164 -17.12 5.76 5.26
C ALA A 164 -17.13 6.78 6.40
N LYS A 165 -15.97 7.41 6.64
CA LYS A 165 -15.84 8.51 7.62
C LYS A 165 -16.21 8.10 9.06
N SER A 166 -16.06 6.82 9.41
CA SER A 166 -16.42 6.27 10.72
C SER A 166 -15.30 6.26 11.76
N LEU A 167 -14.10 6.77 11.43
CA LEU A 167 -12.97 6.90 12.35
C LEU A 167 -12.75 8.35 12.72
N THR A 168 -12.90 8.63 14.00
CA THR A 168 -12.69 9.94 14.60
C THR A 168 -11.23 10.17 14.96
N GLY A 169 -10.87 11.42 15.25
CA GLY A 169 -9.56 11.74 15.82
C GLY A 169 -9.25 10.94 17.09
N SER A 170 -10.27 10.68 17.92
CA SER A 170 -10.13 9.92 19.17
C SER A 170 -9.81 8.44 18.93
N ASP A 171 -10.39 7.83 17.89
CA ASP A 171 -10.09 6.44 17.51
C ASP A 171 -8.62 6.28 17.07
N LEU A 172 -8.00 7.36 16.61
CA LEU A 172 -6.65 7.42 16.07
C LEU A 172 -5.65 8.10 17.03
N ALA A 173 -6.08 8.46 18.24
CA ALA A 173 -5.29 9.15 19.27
C ALA A 173 -4.55 8.18 20.20
N GLY A 174 -3.87 7.18 19.63
CA GLY A 174 -3.10 6.21 20.41
C GLY A 174 -1.80 6.77 21.00
N PRO A 175 -1.05 5.97 21.78
CA PRO A 175 0.22 6.40 22.37
C PRO A 175 1.24 6.81 21.30
N ARG A 176 2.07 7.78 21.67
CA ARG A 176 3.15 8.28 20.82
C ARG A 176 4.33 7.31 20.81
N VAL A 177 4.91 7.10 19.62
CA VAL A 177 6.03 6.19 19.40
C VAL A 177 6.97 6.74 18.31
N PRO A 178 8.24 6.31 18.25
CA PRO A 178 9.09 6.54 17.09
C PRO A 178 8.44 6.01 15.81
N ALA A 179 8.46 6.82 14.75
CA ALA A 179 7.81 6.52 13.48
C ALA A 179 8.76 6.80 12.30
N PRO A 180 9.75 5.90 12.06
CA PRO A 180 10.64 6.04 10.92
C PRO A 180 9.84 5.98 9.61
N ARG A 181 10.25 6.79 8.62
CA ARG A 181 9.65 6.89 7.28
C ARG A 181 10.63 6.34 6.23
N PRO A 182 10.84 5.01 6.17
CA PRO A 182 11.82 4.42 5.26
C PRO A 182 11.39 4.52 3.79
N ASP A 183 12.37 4.63 2.90
CA ASP A 183 12.14 4.48 1.47
C ASP A 183 11.99 2.99 1.10
N HIS A 184 10.86 2.63 0.50
CA HIS A 184 10.51 1.27 0.10
C HIS A 184 10.77 0.97 -1.38
N ARG A 185 11.22 1.95 -2.18
CA ARG A 185 11.35 1.84 -3.64
C ARG A 185 12.22 0.67 -4.08
N GLU A 186 13.39 0.50 -3.47
CA GLU A 186 14.29 -0.59 -3.87
C GLU A 186 13.65 -1.96 -3.62
N ALA A 187 13.06 -2.18 -2.45
CA ALA A 187 12.38 -3.42 -2.10
C ALA A 187 11.19 -3.70 -3.02
N ALA A 188 10.42 -2.65 -3.38
CA ALA A 188 9.29 -2.74 -4.29
C ALA A 188 9.74 -3.11 -5.72
N ARG A 189 10.77 -2.44 -6.25
CA ARG A 189 11.36 -2.77 -7.56
C ARG A 189 11.83 -4.22 -7.59
N GLN A 190 12.58 -4.67 -6.59
CA GLN A 190 13.02 -6.07 -6.48
C GLN A 190 11.84 -7.05 -6.43
N ALA A 191 10.76 -6.71 -5.71
CA ALA A 191 9.57 -7.54 -5.65
C ALA A 191 8.89 -7.67 -7.03
N VAL A 192 8.70 -6.55 -7.73
CA VAL A 192 8.11 -6.54 -9.08
C VAL A 192 8.99 -7.29 -10.09
N THR A 193 10.31 -7.10 -10.08
CA THR A 193 11.24 -7.84 -10.93
C THR A 193 11.16 -9.35 -10.73
N ARG A 194 11.00 -9.83 -9.49
CA ARG A 194 10.81 -11.26 -9.21
C ARG A 194 9.50 -11.82 -9.78
N LEU A 195 8.45 -11.00 -9.88
CA LEU A 195 7.15 -11.39 -10.40
C LEU A 195 7.08 -11.40 -11.93
N THR A 196 7.92 -10.60 -12.59
CA THR A 196 8.03 -10.52 -14.06
C THR A 196 9.09 -11.46 -14.64
N ALA A 197 9.98 -12.00 -13.79
CA ALA A 197 10.99 -12.97 -14.22
C ALA A 197 10.35 -14.26 -14.77
N PRO A 198 10.82 -14.79 -15.92
CA PRO A 198 10.35 -16.08 -16.43
C PRO A 198 10.62 -17.19 -15.42
N ARG A 199 9.59 -17.94 -15.00
CA ARG A 199 9.80 -19.13 -14.18
C ARG A 199 10.55 -20.15 -15.05
N THR A 200 11.80 -20.45 -14.72
CA THR A 200 12.53 -21.56 -15.33
C THR A 200 11.78 -22.85 -15.01
N ARG A 201 11.19 -23.47 -16.04
CA ARG A 201 10.61 -24.81 -15.92
C ARG A 201 11.75 -25.75 -15.49
N ARG A 202 11.70 -26.24 -14.25
CA ARG A 202 12.48 -27.41 -13.87
C ARG A 202 11.96 -28.56 -14.73
N HIS A 203 12.70 -28.91 -15.78
CA HIS A 203 12.50 -30.17 -16.48
C HIS A 203 12.74 -31.28 -15.47
N HIS A 204 11.66 -31.89 -14.97
CA HIS A 204 11.75 -33.20 -14.37
C HIS A 204 12.06 -34.17 -15.50
N THR A 205 13.34 -34.41 -15.74
CA THR A 205 13.80 -35.57 -16.49
C THR A 205 13.47 -36.79 -15.64
N SER A 206 12.27 -37.34 -15.83
CA SER A 206 11.97 -38.70 -15.40
C SER A 206 12.86 -39.63 -16.23
N ARG A 207 13.98 -40.03 -15.64
CA ARG A 207 14.83 -41.10 -16.17
C ARG A 207 14.12 -42.40 -15.84
N ALA A 208 13.27 -42.87 -16.75
CA ALA A 208 12.84 -44.25 -16.78
C ALA A 208 13.97 -45.08 -17.38
N HIS A 209 14.78 -45.76 -16.56
CA HIS A 209 15.72 -46.80 -16.98
C HIS A 209 15.73 -47.91 -15.93
N GLY A 210 15.46 -49.14 -16.37
CA GLY A 210 15.78 -50.38 -15.67
C GLY A 210 14.56 -51.15 -15.21
#